data_AF-A0AA44DGU8-F1
#
_entry.id   AF-A0AA44DGU8-F1
#
_cell.length_a   1.000
_cell.length_b   1.000
_cell.length_c   1.000
_cell.angle_alpha   90.00
_cell.angle_beta   90.00
_cell.angle_gamma   90.00
#
_symmetry.space_group_name_H-M   'P 1'
#
loop_
_entity.id
_entity.type
_entity.pdbx_description
1 polymer ?
#
loop_
_entity_poly.entity_id
_entity_poly.type
_entity_poly.pdbx_seq_one_letter_code
_entity_poly.pdbx_strand_id
1 'polypeptide(L)'
;YAAGLLGEPYPAAPGAPGLAARAWAAAGRTLPPGVGEQWRTLPKVPLRSLRPGDLVVYFPEATHVALYAGGGRVLHVPRAGAAVAVAPLTVHPVLGAVRPDAGAPPLKTYAPPDLGGGGA
;
A
#
# COMPACT_ATOMS: atom_id res chain seq x y z
N TYR A 1 3.69 10.89 -0.13
CA TYR A 1 3.07 10.43 -1.39
C TYR A 1 1.69 9.83 -1.16
N ALA A 2 1.52 8.74 -0.40
CA ALA A 2 0.18 8.16 -0.18
C ALA A 2 -0.69 8.88 0.87
N ALA A 3 -0.06 9.59 1.80
CA ALA A 3 -0.70 10.51 2.73
C ALA A 3 -1.72 11.44 2.06
N GLY A 4 -1.33 12.03 0.94
CA GLY A 4 -2.15 13.01 0.22
C GLY A 4 -3.31 12.40 -0.56
N LEU A 5 -3.49 11.08 -0.48
CA LEU A 5 -4.65 10.38 -1.05
C LEU A 5 -5.69 10.03 0.03
N LEU A 6 -5.42 10.35 1.31
CA LEU A 6 -6.37 10.13 2.39
C LEU A 6 -7.68 10.89 2.14
N GLY A 7 -8.81 10.22 2.32
CA GLY A 7 -10.13 10.82 2.10
C GLY A 7 -10.55 10.99 0.63
N GLU A 8 -9.62 10.86 -0.32
CA GLU A 8 -9.93 10.95 -1.74
C GLU A 8 -10.67 9.68 -2.21
N PRO A 9 -11.83 9.82 -2.89
CA PRO A 9 -12.54 8.67 -3.45
C PRO A 9 -11.68 7.98 -4.49
N TYR A 10 -11.51 6.66 -4.35
CA TYR A 10 -10.76 5.89 -5.31
C TYR A 10 -11.66 5.46 -6.48
N PRO A 11 -11.33 5.80 -7.75
CA PRO A 11 -12.17 5.41 -8.87
C PRO A 11 -12.29 3.89 -8.93
N ALA A 12 -13.52 3.38 -8.90
CA ALA A 12 -13.88 1.97 -9.03
C ALA A 12 -13.80 1.47 -10.49
N ALA A 13 -13.00 2.11 -11.33
CA ALA A 13 -12.95 1.82 -12.76
C ALA A 13 -12.13 0.56 -13.04
N PRO A 14 -12.63 -0.39 -13.86
CA PRO A 14 -11.84 -1.52 -14.35
C PRO A 14 -10.57 -1.02 -15.05
N GLY A 15 -9.40 -1.48 -14.61
CA GLY A 15 -8.10 -1.06 -15.17
C GLY A 15 -7.52 0.21 -14.56
N ALA A 16 -8.19 0.88 -13.61
CA ALA A 16 -7.53 1.90 -12.81
C ALA A 16 -6.38 1.24 -12.04
N PRO A 17 -5.15 1.82 -12.04
CA PRO A 17 -4.08 1.35 -11.17
C PRO A 17 -4.61 1.29 -9.74
N GLY A 18 -4.21 0.31 -8.92
CA GLY A 18 -4.60 0.26 -7.50
C GLY A 18 -3.96 1.39 -6.68
N LEU A 19 -4.44 1.66 -5.45
CA LEU A 19 -3.94 2.75 -4.59
C LEU A 19 -2.41 2.77 -4.51
N ALA A 20 -1.82 1.60 -4.32
CA ALA A 20 -0.38 1.37 -4.33
C ALA A 20 0.31 1.88 -5.61
N ALA A 21 -0.23 1.55 -6.79
CA ALA A 21 0.33 1.95 -8.07
C ALA A 21 0.21 3.47 -8.30
N ARG A 22 -0.91 4.13 -7.92
CA ARG A 22 -1.01 5.60 -7.97
C ARG A 22 -0.04 6.29 -7.01
N ALA A 23 0.06 5.76 -5.79
CA ALA A 23 0.95 6.29 -4.76
C ALA A 23 2.42 6.27 -5.23
N TRP A 24 2.85 5.16 -5.84
CA TRP A 24 4.19 5.02 -6.40
C TRP A 24 4.40 5.80 -7.70
N ALA A 25 3.38 5.93 -8.55
CA ALA A 25 3.44 6.78 -9.75
C ALA A 25 3.68 8.26 -9.38
N ALA A 26 3.04 8.76 -8.31
CA ALA A 26 3.31 10.10 -7.77
C ALA A 26 4.73 10.25 -7.19
N ALA A 27 5.38 9.13 -6.84
CA ALA A 27 6.78 9.08 -6.42
C ALA A 27 7.75 8.84 -7.60
N GLY A 28 7.26 8.87 -8.86
CA GLY A 28 8.07 8.69 -10.06
C GLY A 28 8.38 7.24 -10.43
N ARG A 29 7.68 6.26 -9.83
CA ARG A 29 7.89 4.84 -10.14
C ARG A 29 6.60 4.16 -10.57
N THR A 30 6.58 3.67 -11.80
CA THR A 30 5.45 2.92 -12.33
C THR A 30 5.45 1.50 -11.76
N LEU A 31 4.31 1.08 -11.21
CA LEU A 31 4.08 -0.30 -10.81
C LEU A 31 3.12 -0.98 -11.79
N PRO A 32 3.20 -2.32 -11.92
CA PRO A 32 2.16 -3.07 -12.60
C PRO A 32 0.78 -2.74 -12.00
N PRO A 33 -0.27 -2.56 -12.79
CA PRO A 33 -1.59 -2.18 -12.27
C PRO A 33 -2.24 -3.31 -11.45
N GLY A 34 -1.92 -4.57 -11.75
CA GLY A 34 -2.49 -5.75 -11.09
C GLY A 34 -1.72 -6.19 -9.85
N VAL A 35 -2.44 -6.45 -8.75
CA VAL A 35 -1.86 -6.92 -7.48
C VAL A 35 -1.14 -8.26 -7.64
N GLY A 36 -1.73 -9.22 -8.37
CA GLY A 36 -1.07 -10.49 -8.65
C GLY A 36 0.24 -10.35 -9.45
N GLU A 37 0.32 -9.35 -10.34
CA GLU A 37 1.55 -9.07 -11.08
C GLU A 37 2.60 -8.39 -10.20
N GLN A 38 2.20 -7.44 -9.36
CA GLN A 38 3.07 -6.86 -8.33
C GLN A 38 3.65 -7.95 -7.41
N TRP A 39 2.82 -8.89 -6.94
CA TRP A 39 3.24 -10.00 -6.09
C TRP A 39 4.27 -10.93 -6.75
N ARG A 40 4.11 -11.19 -8.06
CA ARG A 40 5.02 -12.04 -8.84
C ARG A 40 6.33 -11.35 -9.20
N THR A 41 6.28 -10.07 -9.55
CA THR A 41 7.42 -9.35 -10.17
C THR A 41 8.25 -8.55 -9.19
N LEU A 42 7.67 -8.08 -8.09
CA LEU A 42 8.38 -7.24 -7.14
C LEU A 42 9.15 -8.06 -6.10
N PRO A 43 10.29 -7.55 -5.60
CA PRO A 43 11.07 -8.19 -4.55
C PRO A 43 10.23 -8.41 -3.29
N LYS A 44 10.18 -9.67 -2.81
CA LYS A 44 9.49 -10.04 -1.58
C LYS A 44 10.29 -9.59 -0.36
N VAL A 45 9.61 -9.12 0.67
CA VAL A 45 10.22 -8.65 1.91
C VAL A 45 9.58 -9.34 3.11
N PRO A 46 10.38 -9.80 4.10
CA PRO A 46 9.84 -10.30 5.35
C PRO A 46 8.98 -9.24 6.05
N LEU A 47 7.85 -9.64 6.64
CA LEU A 47 6.96 -8.70 7.35
C LEU A 47 7.67 -7.94 8.49
N ARG A 48 8.65 -8.58 9.13
CA ARG A 48 9.51 -7.97 10.17
C ARG A 48 10.46 -6.87 9.65
N SER A 49 10.65 -6.79 8.33
CA SER A 49 11.55 -5.86 7.66
C SER A 49 10.79 -4.81 6.86
N LEU A 50 9.49 -4.67 7.12
CA LEU A 50 8.63 -3.68 6.50
C LEU A 50 9.10 -2.26 6.80
N ARG A 51 9.15 -1.45 5.76
CA ARG A 51 9.39 -0.01 5.84
C ARG A 51 8.26 0.77 5.18
N PRO A 52 7.94 1.98 5.66
CA PRO A 52 7.01 2.86 4.97
C PRO A 52 7.42 3.00 3.49
N GLY A 53 6.53 2.64 2.56
CA GLY A 53 6.97 2.32 1.20
C GLY A 53 6.42 1.01 0.68
N ASP A 54 6.57 -0.03 1.50
CA ASP A 54 6.32 -1.40 1.11
C ASP A 54 4.84 -1.66 0.86
N LEU A 55 4.55 -2.59 -0.05
CA LEU A 55 3.20 -3.03 -0.36
C LEU A 55 2.89 -4.28 0.43
N VAL A 56 1.80 -4.25 1.19
CA VAL A 56 1.26 -5.42 1.89
C VAL A 56 0.19 -6.04 1.01
N VAL A 57 0.39 -7.31 0.64
CA VAL A 57 -0.52 -8.07 -0.21
C VAL A 57 -1.37 -8.98 0.67
N TYR A 58 -2.67 -9.01 0.40
CA TYR A 58 -3.65 -9.78 1.15
C TYR A 58 -4.32 -10.84 0.28
N PHE A 59 -4.84 -11.85 0.97
CA PHE A 59 -5.52 -13.03 0.43
C PHE A 59 -4.58 -13.96 -0.37
N PRO A 60 -4.79 -15.29 -0.33
CA PRO A 60 -3.94 -16.25 -1.05
C PRO A 60 -3.82 -15.97 -2.54
N GLU A 61 -4.86 -15.41 -3.15
CA GLU A 61 -4.93 -15.09 -4.58
C GLU A 61 -4.35 -13.72 -4.94
N ALA A 62 -3.77 -12.99 -3.97
CA ALA A 62 -3.22 -11.65 -4.16
C ALA A 62 -4.23 -10.68 -4.80
N THR A 63 -5.43 -10.60 -4.24
CA THR A 63 -6.54 -9.79 -4.77
C THR A 63 -6.60 -8.39 -4.19
N HIS A 64 -5.93 -8.13 -3.06
CA HIS A 64 -5.95 -6.83 -2.40
C HIS A 64 -4.55 -6.39 -1.98
N VAL A 65 -4.30 -5.09 -2.04
CA VAL A 65 -3.02 -4.48 -1.67
C VAL A 65 -3.23 -3.24 -0.84
N ALA A 66 -2.38 -3.05 0.16
CA ALA A 66 -2.26 -1.83 0.93
C ALA A 66 -0.84 -1.31 0.92
N LEU A 67 -0.66 -0.03 1.20
CA LEU A 67 0.64 0.56 1.40
C LEU A 67 0.98 0.61 2.88
N TYR A 68 2.14 0.10 3.27
CA TYR A 68 2.61 0.19 4.64
C TYR A 68 2.98 1.63 5.01
N ALA A 69 2.41 2.10 6.10
CA ALA A 69 2.58 3.46 6.64
C ALA A 69 3.39 3.48 7.94
N GLY A 70 4.06 2.37 8.30
CA GLY A 70 4.82 2.28 9.55
C GLY A 70 3.95 2.03 10.78
N GLY A 71 4.59 1.68 11.90
CA GLY A 71 3.91 1.48 13.20
C GLY A 71 2.79 0.42 13.17
N GLY A 72 2.89 -0.60 12.30
CA GLY A 72 1.86 -1.62 12.15
C GLY A 72 0.59 -1.16 11.42
N ARG A 73 0.62 0.00 10.75
CA ARG A 73 -0.52 0.56 10.02
C ARG A 73 -0.32 0.54 8.51
N VAL A 74 -1.44 0.50 7.79
CA VAL A 74 -1.49 0.51 6.33
C VAL A 74 -2.53 1.51 5.82
N LEU A 75 -2.31 1.98 4.59
CA LEU A 75 -3.26 2.75 3.79
C LEU A 75 -3.87 1.84 2.73
N HIS A 76 -5.19 1.70 2.72
CA HIS A 76 -5.91 0.87 1.75
C HIS A 76 -7.23 1.50 1.34
N VAL A 77 -7.82 0.94 0.29
CA VAL A 77 -9.20 1.24 -0.10
C VAL A 77 -10.06 0.06 0.37
N PRO A 78 -10.99 0.22 1.33
CA PRO A 78 -11.71 -0.92 1.90
C PRO A 78 -12.59 -1.68 0.91
N ARG A 79 -13.11 -0.97 -0.09
CA ARG A 79 -13.92 -1.51 -1.20
C ARG A 79 -13.84 -0.58 -2.40
N ALA A 80 -14.07 -1.11 -3.60
CA ALA A 80 -14.11 -0.29 -4.81
C ALA A 80 -15.02 0.95 -4.61
N GLY A 81 -14.52 2.14 -4.96
CA GLY A 81 -15.26 3.40 -4.81
C GLY A 81 -15.23 4.02 -3.40
N ALA A 82 -14.62 3.36 -2.41
CA ALA A 82 -14.44 3.96 -1.10
C ALA A 82 -13.27 4.97 -1.09
N ALA A 83 -13.28 5.84 -0.08
CA ALA A 83 -12.14 6.67 0.24
C ALA A 83 -10.97 5.83 0.77
N VAL A 84 -9.76 6.34 0.59
CA VAL A 84 -8.56 5.78 1.21
C VAL A 84 -8.67 5.91 2.73
N ALA A 85 -8.47 4.79 3.43
CA ALA A 85 -8.56 4.68 4.87
C ALA A 85 -7.29 4.08 5.48
N VAL A 86 -7.12 4.34 6.78
CA VAL A 86 -6.04 3.80 7.60
C VAL A 86 -6.58 2.61 8.36
N ALA A 87 -5.82 1.51 8.37
CA ALA A 87 -6.18 0.33 9.11
C ALA A 87 -4.94 -0.36 9.71
N PRO A 88 -5.12 -1.27 10.69
CA PRO A 88 -4.06 -2.17 11.11
C PRO A 88 -3.54 -3.01 9.93
N LEU A 89 -2.26 -3.37 9.95
CA LEU A 89 -1.65 -4.29 8.97
C LEU A 89 -2.38 -5.64 8.86
N THR A 90 -3.13 -6.02 9.89
CA THR A 90 -3.89 -7.26 9.98
C THR A 90 -5.37 -7.09 9.64
N VAL A 91 -5.77 -5.99 8.96
CA VAL A 91 -7.17 -5.75 8.55
C VAL A 91 -7.74 -6.87 7.68
N HIS A 92 -6.87 -7.59 6.95
CA HIS A 92 -7.21 -8.78 6.17
C HIS A 92 -6.12 -9.86 6.34
N PRO A 93 -6.36 -11.12 5.90
CA PRO A 93 -5.35 -12.18 5.89
C PRO A 93 -4.13 -11.79 5.05
N VAL A 94 -2.98 -11.65 5.69
CA VAL A 94 -1.73 -11.22 5.03
C VAL A 94 -1.14 -12.39 4.24
N LEU A 95 -0.96 -12.20 2.93
CA LEU A 95 -0.21 -13.11 2.08
C LEU A 95 1.30 -12.84 2.19
N GLY A 96 1.68 -11.56 2.23
CA GLY A 96 3.07 -11.15 2.36
C GLY A 96 3.29 -9.68 2.03
N ALA A 97 4.55 -9.31 1.77
CA ALA A 97 4.91 -7.97 1.38
C ALA A 97 5.93 -7.92 0.25
N VAL A 98 5.86 -6.86 -0.55
CA VAL A 98 6.81 -6.59 -1.63
C VAL A 98 7.34 -5.16 -1.56
N ARG A 99 8.55 -4.95 -2.06
CA ARG A 99 9.24 -3.66 -2.04
C ARG A 99 9.50 -3.14 -3.45
N PRO A 100 8.71 -2.15 -3.90
CA PRO A 100 8.87 -1.53 -5.22
C PRO A 100 10.26 -0.96 -5.50
N ASP A 101 10.94 -0.43 -4.48
CA ASP A 101 12.17 0.33 -4.56
C ASP A 101 13.35 -0.37 -3.87
N ALA A 102 13.52 -1.67 -4.07
CA ALA A 102 14.52 -2.47 -3.34
C ALA A 102 15.97 -1.95 -3.45
N GLY A 103 16.32 -1.21 -4.51
CA GLY A 103 17.62 -0.55 -4.66
C GLY A 103 17.74 0.82 -3.99
N ALA A 104 16.65 1.39 -3.48
CA ALA A 104 16.66 2.66 -2.77
C ALA A 104 16.85 2.43 -1.26
N PRO A 105 17.71 3.24 -0.60
CA PRO A 105 17.80 3.23 0.85
C PRO A 105 16.43 3.57 1.44
N PRO A 106 16.07 3.03 2.63
CA PRO A 106 14.87 3.44 3.32
C PRO A 106 14.89 4.96 3.52
N LEU A 107 13.72 5.59 3.50
CA LEU A 107 13.60 7.02 3.83
C LEU A 107 14.34 7.27 5.16
N LYS A 108 15.34 8.16 5.14
CA LYS A 108 16.15 8.49 6.33
C LYS A 108 15.28 8.96 7.50
N THR A 109 14.16 9.59 7.17
CA THR A 109 13.14 10.03 8.10
C THR A 109 11.80 9.80 7.43
N TYR A 110 10.92 9.09 8.13
CA TYR A 110 9.52 8.97 7.76
C TYR A 110 8.70 9.50 8.94
N ALA A 111 8.11 10.67 8.76
CA ALA A 111 6.99 11.09 9.60
C ALA A 111 5.76 10.36 9.04
N PRO A 112 5.11 9.48 9.83
CA PRO A 112 3.79 9.02 9.46
C PRO A 112 2.95 10.26 9.18
N PRO A 113 2.27 10.33 8.03
CA PRO A 113 1.32 11.41 7.79
C PRO A 113 0.31 11.41 8.93
N ASP A 114 -0.27 12.56 9.27
CA ASP A 114 -1.33 12.59 10.27
C ASP A 114 -2.49 11.75 9.74
N LEU A 115 -2.55 10.51 10.21
CA LEU A 115 -3.37 9.46 9.64
C LEU A 115 -4.85 9.63 10.02
N GLY A 116 -5.18 10.67 10.78
CA GLY A 116 -6.48 10.83 11.42
C GLY A 116 -6.69 9.62 12.32
N GLY A 117 -6.37 9.76 13.61
CA GLY A 117 -6.69 8.74 14.58
C GLY A 117 -8.19 8.47 14.58
N GLY A 118 -8.63 7.49 13.79
CA GLY A 118 -9.88 6.77 14.02
C GLY A 118 -9.72 5.99 15.31
N GLY A 119 -9.82 6.71 16.42
CA GLY A 119 -10.01 6.15 17.74
C GLY A 119 -11.47 5.74 17.90
N ALA A 120 -11.63 4.57 18.52
CA ALA A 120 -12.85 3.90 18.97
C ALA A 120 -13.69 3.21 17.88
#